data_AF-A0A511JJZ5-F1
#
_entry.id   AF-A0A511JJZ5-F1
#
_cell.length_a   1.000
_cell.length_b   1.000
_cell.length_c   1.000
_cell.angle_alpha   90.00
_cell.angle_beta   90.00
_cell.angle_gamma   90.00
#
_symmetry.space_group_name_H-M   'P 1'
#
loop_
_entity.id
_entity.type
_entity.pdbx_description
1 polymer ?
#
loop_
_entity_poly.entity_id
_entity_poly.type
_entity_poly.pdbx_seq_one_letter_code
_entity_poly.pdbx_strand_id
1 'polypeptide(L)'
;MVTALLAVTMAMAAAIVTSQPASAHGSVTDPPTRNYGCWERWGSNHLDPTMEQKDPMCWQAWKADPNAMWNWNGLYRENVGGNHQAVIPNGQLCSGGRTFSPRYDAMDAVGPWVAKGVPTSFTLTLTDSAKHGADYLRIYVSKAGFDPTREALGWDDLDLVKETGRYGTTGLYQTDLNLSGRSGRAVLFTIWQASHLDQPYYLCSDINIGGGNTTPTPTPTPTVTAPPTPTPTVTPTPTPTPTVTPTPTPTPTGGTGSCTATVKVVNSWNGAFVGEVTVKAGSSALTGWHATIGGATVTQAWNGSLSGANTITSAAWNGSVPAGGTATAGFIASGTGSGLTAVCGTH
;
A
#
# COMPACT_ATOMS: atom_id res chain seq x y z
N MET A 1 62.74 11.87 44.37
CA MET A 1 62.39 12.06 42.95
C MET A 1 61.31 11.04 42.59
N VAL A 2 60.18 11.57 42.14
CA VAL A 2 59.09 10.98 41.33
C VAL A 2 58.35 9.74 41.85
N THR A 3 57.12 10.03 42.32
CA THR A 3 55.94 9.20 42.56
C THR A 3 55.47 8.46 41.29
N ALA A 4 55.18 7.17 41.38
CA ALA A 4 54.48 6.42 40.34
C ALA A 4 52.96 6.51 40.56
N LEU A 5 52.22 7.08 39.60
CA LEU A 5 50.76 7.09 39.57
C LEU A 5 50.27 6.08 38.53
N LEU A 6 49.50 5.08 38.95
CA LEU A 6 48.72 4.20 38.07
C LEU A 6 47.61 5.01 37.39
N ALA A 7 47.52 4.95 36.06
CA ALA A 7 46.34 5.37 35.31
C ALA A 7 45.62 4.12 34.77
N VAL A 8 44.43 3.85 35.31
CA VAL A 8 43.50 2.83 34.79
C VAL A 8 42.65 3.50 33.72
N THR A 9 42.83 3.15 32.46
CA THR A 9 41.95 3.56 31.36
C THR A 9 40.83 2.52 31.19
N MET A 10 39.61 2.85 31.64
CA MET A 10 38.40 2.11 31.25
C MET A 10 38.03 2.51 29.82
N ALA A 11 38.09 1.54 28.89
CA ALA A 11 37.49 1.69 27.57
C ALA A 11 35.99 1.34 27.67
N MET A 12 35.12 2.35 27.65
CA MET A 12 33.69 2.14 27.40
C MET A 12 33.50 1.85 25.91
N ALA A 13 33.27 0.58 25.57
CA ALA A 13 32.75 0.21 24.25
C ALA A 13 31.28 0.62 24.18
N ALA A 14 30.99 1.71 23.47
CA ALA A 14 29.61 2.09 23.14
C ALA A 14 29.06 1.03 22.17
N ALA A 15 28.14 0.19 22.66
CA ALA A 15 27.35 -0.68 21.80
C ALA A 15 26.49 0.21 20.89
N ILE A 16 26.85 0.30 19.61
CA ILE A 16 26.03 0.94 18.60
C ILE A 16 24.79 0.04 18.42
N VAL A 17 23.70 0.40 19.09
CA VAL A 17 22.38 -0.17 18.83
C VAL A 17 21.93 0.40 17.48
N THR A 18 22.19 -0.32 16.40
CA THR A 18 21.60 0.01 15.10
C THR A 18 20.11 -0.29 15.17
N SER A 19 19.27 0.72 15.34
CA SER A 19 17.82 0.58 15.15
C SER A 19 17.57 0.30 13.66
N GLN A 20 17.27 -0.95 13.33
CA GLN A 20 16.79 -1.32 12.00
C GLN A 20 15.55 -0.48 11.68
N PRO A 21 15.39 0.07 10.47
CA PRO A 21 14.15 0.72 10.08
C PRO A 21 13.01 -0.30 10.21
N ALA A 22 11.90 0.11 10.81
CA ALA A 22 10.70 -0.72 10.88
C ALA A 22 10.21 -0.98 9.45
N SER A 23 10.53 -2.18 8.95
CA SER A 23 9.98 -2.76 7.72
C SER A 23 8.49 -2.96 7.92
N ALA A 24 7.67 -2.77 6.89
CA ALA A 24 6.32 -3.32 6.91
C ALA A 24 6.09 -4.35 5.84
N HIS A 25 5.36 -5.46 6.06
CA HIS A 25 5.15 -6.37 7.22
C HIS A 25 4.58 -7.61 6.55
N GLY A 26 3.31 -7.55 6.18
CA GLY A 26 2.62 -8.66 5.56
C GLY A 26 1.16 -8.36 5.23
N SER A 27 0.49 -9.34 4.64
CA SER A 27 -0.95 -9.31 4.36
C SER A 27 -1.47 -10.74 4.25
N VAL A 28 -2.79 -10.91 4.27
CA VAL A 28 -3.40 -12.20 3.89
C VAL A 28 -3.24 -12.34 2.38
N THR A 29 -2.42 -13.30 1.98
CA THR A 29 -2.15 -13.60 0.57
C THR A 29 -3.08 -14.68 0.04
N ASP A 30 -3.68 -15.48 0.92
CA ASP A 30 -4.74 -16.41 0.54
C ASP A 30 -5.80 -16.63 1.64
N PRO A 31 -7.10 -16.39 1.38
CA PRO A 31 -7.66 -15.66 0.24
C PRO A 31 -7.16 -14.20 0.23
N PRO A 32 -6.74 -13.68 -0.93
CA PRO A 32 -6.02 -12.41 -1.02
C PRO A 32 -6.85 -11.26 -0.49
N THR A 33 -6.22 -10.35 0.25
CA THR A 33 -6.87 -9.09 0.65
C THR A 33 -7.20 -8.21 -0.55
N ARG A 34 -8.07 -7.21 -0.36
CA ARG A 34 -8.45 -6.24 -1.40
C ARG A 34 -7.25 -5.62 -2.09
N ASN A 35 -6.35 -4.99 -1.34
CA ASN A 35 -5.19 -4.30 -1.91
C ASN A 35 -4.12 -5.28 -2.43
N TYR A 36 -3.82 -6.38 -1.72
CA TYR A 36 -2.88 -7.40 -2.22
C TYR A 36 -3.40 -8.04 -3.51
N GLY A 37 -4.69 -8.39 -3.57
CA GLY A 37 -5.31 -8.96 -4.76
C GLY A 37 -5.34 -7.98 -5.94
N CYS A 38 -5.58 -6.69 -5.71
CA CYS A 38 -5.45 -5.67 -6.76
C CYS A 38 -4.00 -5.52 -7.24
N TRP A 39 -3.03 -5.55 -6.33
CA TRP A 39 -1.60 -5.56 -6.68
C TRP A 39 -1.23 -6.81 -7.50
N GLU A 40 -1.68 -7.98 -7.07
CA GLU A 40 -1.35 -9.26 -7.72
C GLU A 40 -1.93 -9.33 -9.14
N ARG A 41 -3.19 -8.93 -9.32
CA ARG A 41 -3.87 -8.98 -10.63
C ARG A 41 -3.46 -7.87 -11.59
N TRP A 42 -3.21 -6.67 -11.06
CA TRP A 42 -3.08 -5.47 -11.88
C TRP A 42 -1.75 -4.72 -11.73
N GLY A 43 -0.88 -5.08 -10.79
CA GLY A 43 0.37 -4.35 -10.56
C GLY A 43 1.22 -4.21 -11.83
N SER A 44 1.38 -5.29 -12.60
CA SER A 44 2.16 -5.30 -13.84
C SER A 44 1.54 -4.47 -14.99
N ASN A 45 0.26 -4.11 -14.90
CA ASN A 45 -0.49 -3.38 -15.92
C ASN A 45 -1.52 -2.39 -15.31
N HIS A 46 -1.16 -1.71 -14.23
CA HIS A 46 -2.14 -0.95 -13.40
C HIS A 46 -2.80 0.25 -14.11
N LEU A 47 -2.35 0.59 -15.32
CA LEU A 47 -2.93 1.62 -16.18
C LEU A 47 -3.80 1.05 -17.33
N ASP A 48 -4.06 -0.27 -17.33
CA ASP A 48 -4.89 -0.91 -18.34
C ASP A 48 -6.31 -0.30 -18.33
N PRO A 49 -6.76 0.34 -19.43
CA PRO A 49 -8.06 1.01 -19.48
C PRO A 49 -9.23 0.03 -19.38
N THR A 50 -9.01 -1.27 -19.62
CA THR A 50 -10.05 -2.30 -19.48
C THR A 50 -10.29 -2.70 -18.02
N MET A 51 -9.45 -2.25 -17.07
CA MET A 51 -9.61 -2.54 -15.65
C MET A 51 -10.95 -2.03 -15.11
N GLU A 52 -11.42 -0.85 -15.54
CA GLU A 52 -12.71 -0.30 -15.10
C GLU A 52 -13.87 -1.27 -15.34
N GLN A 53 -13.84 -1.98 -16.46
CA GLN A 53 -14.90 -2.91 -16.84
C GLN A 53 -14.71 -4.30 -16.23
N LYS A 54 -13.46 -4.75 -16.08
CA LYS A 54 -13.13 -6.11 -15.61
C LYS A 54 -13.04 -6.22 -14.09
N ASP A 55 -12.61 -5.16 -13.42
CA ASP A 55 -12.34 -5.10 -11.99
C ASP A 55 -12.52 -3.65 -11.48
N PRO A 56 -13.76 -3.13 -11.50
CA PRO A 56 -14.06 -1.72 -11.18
C PRO A 56 -13.58 -1.32 -9.79
N MET A 57 -13.53 -2.25 -8.84
CA MET A 57 -13.08 -1.96 -7.47
C MET A 57 -11.56 -1.81 -7.37
N CYS A 58 -10.79 -2.59 -8.12
CA CYS A 58 -9.36 -2.31 -8.25
C CYS A 58 -9.11 -1.05 -9.07
N TRP A 59 -9.89 -0.80 -10.12
CA TRP A 59 -9.75 0.42 -10.92
C TRP A 59 -9.92 1.68 -10.08
N GLN A 60 -11.00 1.78 -9.29
CA GLN A 60 -11.20 2.94 -8.42
C GLN A 60 -10.09 3.06 -7.36
N ALA A 61 -9.57 1.94 -6.84
CA ALA A 61 -8.46 1.95 -5.89
C ALA A 61 -7.15 2.46 -6.50
N TRP A 62 -6.78 1.96 -7.68
CA TRP A 62 -5.62 2.44 -8.44
C TRP A 62 -5.75 3.90 -8.84
N LYS A 63 -6.97 4.36 -9.14
CA LYS A 63 -7.25 5.77 -9.43
C LYS A 63 -7.15 6.67 -8.19
N ALA A 64 -7.54 6.16 -7.02
CA ALA A 64 -7.53 6.90 -5.77
C ALA A 64 -6.10 7.08 -5.22
N ASP A 65 -5.37 5.98 -5.02
CA ASP A 65 -3.96 6.00 -4.64
C ASP A 65 -3.27 4.67 -5.02
N PRO A 66 -2.40 4.65 -6.04
CA PRO A 66 -1.60 3.48 -6.40
C PRO A 66 -0.79 2.90 -5.24
N ASN A 67 -0.40 3.73 -4.26
CA ASN A 67 0.38 3.29 -3.10
C ASN A 67 -0.38 2.37 -2.16
N ALA A 68 -1.72 2.32 -2.24
CA ALA A 68 -2.52 1.34 -1.52
C ALA A 68 -2.15 -0.10 -1.93
N MET A 69 -1.86 -0.29 -3.22
CA MET A 69 -1.46 -1.56 -3.82
C MET A 69 0.05 -1.74 -3.77
N TRP A 70 0.86 -0.71 -4.05
CA TRP A 70 2.31 -0.85 -3.97
C TRP A 70 2.81 -1.13 -2.54
N ASN A 71 2.16 -0.54 -1.55
CA ASN A 71 2.39 -0.83 -0.13
C ASN A 71 1.30 -1.75 0.42
N TRP A 72 1.02 -2.85 -0.31
CA TRP A 72 -0.03 -3.80 0.07
C TRP A 72 0.16 -4.41 1.48
N ASN A 73 1.40 -4.41 1.96
CA ASN A 73 1.84 -4.94 3.24
C ASN A 73 1.81 -3.93 4.40
N GLY A 74 1.37 -2.70 4.16
CA GLY A 74 1.45 -1.57 5.11
C GLY A 74 0.12 -1.17 5.76
N LEU A 75 -0.91 -2.01 5.70
CA LEU A 75 -2.25 -1.68 6.22
C LEU A 75 -2.37 -2.03 7.71
N TYR A 76 -1.76 -1.19 8.55
CA TYR A 76 -1.74 -1.34 10.00
C TYR A 76 -2.05 -0.06 10.76
N ARG A 77 -2.23 -0.20 12.07
CA ARG A 77 -2.19 0.90 13.04
C ARG A 77 -1.20 0.56 14.15
N GLU A 78 -0.82 1.56 14.93
CA GLU A 78 -0.01 1.38 16.13
C GLU A 78 -0.78 1.87 17.36
N ASN A 79 -0.39 1.39 18.54
CA ASN A 79 -0.91 1.85 19.84
C ASN A 79 -2.43 1.70 19.97
N VAL A 80 -2.99 0.60 19.47
CA VAL A 80 -4.43 0.31 19.52
C VAL A 80 -4.84 -0.25 20.88
N GLY A 81 -3.92 -0.88 21.61
CA GLY A 81 -4.16 -1.46 22.93
C GLY A 81 -5.23 -2.55 22.93
N GLY A 82 -5.38 -3.28 21.82
CA GLY A 82 -6.44 -4.27 21.62
C GLY A 82 -7.87 -3.71 21.46
N ASN A 83 -8.06 -2.39 21.56
CA ASN A 83 -9.38 -1.75 21.49
C ASN A 83 -9.77 -1.41 20.04
N HIS A 84 -9.84 -2.43 19.19
CA HIS A 84 -9.99 -2.27 17.74
C HIS A 84 -11.27 -1.50 17.34
N GLN A 85 -12.40 -1.76 18.00
CA GLN A 85 -13.67 -1.12 17.68
C GLN A 85 -13.67 0.38 17.98
N ALA A 86 -12.93 0.82 19.00
CA ALA A 86 -12.86 2.24 19.34
C ALA A 86 -12.07 3.06 18.31
N VAL A 87 -11.09 2.45 17.65
CA VAL A 87 -10.20 3.14 16.69
C VAL A 87 -10.61 2.94 15.22
N ILE A 88 -11.50 1.99 14.94
CA ILE A 88 -12.01 1.72 13.60
C ILE A 88 -13.53 1.91 13.59
N PRO A 89 -14.01 3.05 13.06
CA PRO A 89 -15.44 3.27 12.86
C PRO A 89 -16.07 2.28 11.87
N ASN A 90 -17.37 2.04 11.99
CA ASN A 90 -18.14 1.31 10.98
C ASN A 90 -17.98 1.97 9.60
N GLY A 91 -17.91 1.15 8.55
CA GLY A 91 -17.62 1.59 7.19
C GLY A 91 -16.16 1.95 6.93
N GLN A 92 -15.26 1.78 7.91
CA GLN A 92 -13.82 2.03 7.76
C GLN A 92 -12.98 0.80 8.12
N LEU A 93 -13.58 -0.38 8.15
CA LEU A 93 -12.90 -1.60 8.58
C LEU A 93 -11.77 -1.97 7.61
N CYS A 94 -12.01 -1.86 6.30
CA CYS A 94 -11.07 -2.32 5.29
C CYS A 94 -9.92 -1.35 5.02
N SER A 95 -10.04 -0.07 5.42
CA SER A 95 -8.93 0.88 5.49
C SER A 95 -8.22 0.90 6.85
N GLY A 96 -8.65 0.07 7.82
CA GLY A 96 -8.11 0.10 9.18
C GLY A 96 -8.37 1.44 9.87
N GLY A 97 -9.57 1.99 9.74
CA GLY A 97 -9.96 3.28 10.31
C GLY A 97 -9.25 4.44 9.61
N ARG A 98 -9.18 4.39 8.27
CA ARG A 98 -8.47 5.36 7.41
C ARG A 98 -7.01 5.56 7.84
N THR A 99 -6.34 4.46 8.16
CA THR A 99 -4.91 4.52 8.49
C THR A 99 -4.11 5.01 7.28
N PHE A 100 -3.12 5.86 7.52
CA PHE A 100 -2.34 6.52 6.45
C PHE A 100 -3.20 7.23 5.39
N SER A 101 -4.35 7.78 5.78
CA SER A 101 -5.28 8.47 4.86
C SER A 101 -4.54 9.49 3.99
N PRO A 102 -4.80 9.52 2.67
CA PRO A 102 -5.90 8.81 1.98
C PRO A 102 -5.55 7.39 1.50
N ARG A 103 -4.37 6.86 1.83
CA ARG A 103 -3.77 5.70 1.13
C ARG A 103 -4.70 4.51 1.01
N TYR A 104 -5.30 4.03 2.10
CA TYR A 104 -6.12 2.82 2.07
C TYR A 104 -7.62 3.10 2.07
N ASP A 105 -8.05 4.36 2.00
CA ASP A 105 -9.46 4.76 2.11
C ASP A 105 -10.32 4.11 1.01
N ALA A 106 -9.75 3.90 -0.18
CA ALA A 106 -10.42 3.23 -1.29
C ALA A 106 -10.76 1.76 -1.03
N MET A 107 -10.17 1.14 0.00
CA MET A 107 -10.52 -0.22 0.43
C MET A 107 -11.88 -0.27 1.11
N ASP A 108 -12.43 0.86 1.57
CA ASP A 108 -13.76 0.94 2.16
C ASP A 108 -14.89 1.07 1.13
N ALA A 109 -14.55 1.25 -0.15
CA ALA A 109 -15.54 1.40 -1.20
C ALA A 109 -16.47 0.18 -1.27
N VAL A 110 -17.77 0.44 -1.31
CA VAL A 110 -18.81 -0.58 -1.45
C VAL A 110 -19.01 -0.89 -2.93
N GLY A 111 -18.99 -2.17 -3.28
CA GLY A 111 -19.16 -2.60 -4.66
C GLY A 111 -18.65 -4.00 -4.93
N PRO A 112 -18.66 -4.44 -6.19
CA PRO A 112 -18.42 -5.83 -6.55
C PRO A 112 -16.91 -6.15 -6.61
N TRP A 113 -16.23 -6.14 -5.46
CA TRP A 113 -14.84 -6.58 -5.34
C TRP A 113 -14.69 -8.00 -5.87
N VAL A 114 -13.57 -8.31 -6.55
CA VAL A 114 -13.29 -9.70 -6.99
C VAL A 114 -13.21 -10.59 -5.76
N ALA A 115 -14.02 -11.66 -5.76
CA ALA A 115 -14.08 -12.60 -4.64
C ALA A 115 -13.46 -13.94 -5.01
N LYS A 116 -12.53 -14.43 -4.19
CA LYS A 116 -11.93 -15.75 -4.37
C LYS A 116 -12.94 -16.83 -3.96
N GLY A 117 -13.14 -17.82 -4.84
CA GLY A 117 -13.92 -19.01 -4.53
C GLY A 117 -13.19 -19.84 -3.48
N VAL A 118 -13.88 -20.22 -2.42
CA VAL A 118 -13.34 -21.05 -1.34
C VAL A 118 -14.31 -22.17 -1.00
N PRO A 119 -13.84 -23.38 -0.67
CA PRO A 119 -14.68 -24.40 -0.05
C PRO A 119 -15.14 -23.93 1.34
N THR A 120 -16.06 -24.66 1.96
CA THR A 120 -16.50 -24.36 3.34
C THR A 120 -15.41 -24.58 4.38
N SER A 121 -14.38 -25.37 4.07
CA SER A 121 -13.19 -25.54 4.92
C SER A 121 -11.94 -25.31 4.09
N PHE A 122 -11.12 -24.35 4.49
CA PHE A 122 -9.89 -23.95 3.77
C PHE A 122 -8.87 -23.36 4.74
N THR A 123 -7.63 -23.25 4.28
CA THR A 123 -6.55 -22.61 5.02
C THR A 123 -6.46 -21.13 4.63
N LEU A 124 -6.49 -20.25 5.63
CA LEU A 124 -6.06 -18.87 5.47
C LEU A 124 -4.54 -18.79 5.63
N THR A 125 -3.89 -18.06 4.73
CA THR A 125 -2.44 -17.84 4.70
C THR A 125 -2.13 -16.35 4.73
N LEU A 126 -1.39 -15.94 5.75
CA LEU A 126 -0.81 -14.61 5.90
C LEU A 126 0.70 -14.69 5.67
N THR A 127 1.22 -13.85 4.79
CA THR A 127 2.66 -13.78 4.49
C THR A 127 3.24 -12.55 5.17
N ASP A 128 4.32 -12.73 5.94
CA ASP A 128 5.04 -11.67 6.65
C ASP A 128 6.53 -11.68 6.25
N SER A 129 6.95 -10.70 5.46
CA SER A 129 8.35 -10.64 4.99
C SER A 129 9.35 -10.32 6.10
N ALA A 130 8.89 -9.66 7.16
CA ALA A 130 9.74 -9.20 8.25
C ALA A 130 9.67 -10.11 9.49
N LYS A 131 8.81 -11.14 9.45
CA LYS A 131 8.75 -12.25 10.40
C LYS A 131 8.53 -11.80 11.84
N HIS A 132 7.61 -10.87 12.04
CA HIS A 132 7.32 -10.26 13.33
C HIS A 132 6.70 -11.21 14.35
N GLY A 133 6.19 -12.36 13.92
CA GLY A 133 5.30 -13.19 14.71
C GLY A 133 3.89 -12.59 14.80
N ALA A 134 2.98 -13.34 15.41
CA ALA A 134 1.64 -12.88 15.70
C ALA A 134 1.27 -13.27 17.13
N ASP A 135 0.82 -12.33 17.94
CA ASP A 135 0.24 -12.66 19.25
C ASP A 135 -1.09 -13.40 19.07
N TYR A 136 -1.87 -12.97 18.08
CA TYR A 136 -3.04 -13.67 17.59
C TYR A 136 -3.38 -13.22 16.17
N LEU A 137 -4.16 -14.06 15.48
CA LEU A 137 -5.03 -13.67 14.39
C LEU A 137 -6.48 -13.77 14.88
N ARG A 138 -7.27 -12.70 14.74
CA ARG A 138 -8.73 -12.73 14.87
C ARG A 138 -9.33 -12.64 13.50
N ILE A 139 -10.05 -13.67 13.09
CA ILE A 139 -10.62 -13.77 11.76
C ILE A 139 -12.13 -13.77 11.92
N TYR A 140 -12.74 -12.75 11.34
CA TYR A 140 -14.17 -12.56 11.26
C TYR A 140 -14.64 -12.87 9.85
N VAL A 141 -15.92 -13.21 9.73
CA VAL A 141 -16.61 -13.29 8.44
C VAL A 141 -17.90 -12.49 8.54
N SER A 142 -18.32 -11.88 7.43
CA SER A 142 -19.62 -11.22 7.38
C SER A 142 -20.77 -12.21 7.68
N LYS A 143 -21.78 -11.73 8.40
CA LYS A 143 -23.01 -12.45 8.76
C LYS A 143 -23.77 -12.87 7.51
N ALA A 144 -24.54 -13.95 7.63
CA ALA A 144 -25.46 -14.35 6.58
C ALA A 144 -26.47 -13.22 6.31
N GLY A 145 -26.67 -12.88 5.04
CA GLY A 145 -27.57 -11.81 4.61
C GLY A 145 -26.89 -10.46 4.38
N PHE A 146 -25.66 -10.24 4.84
CA PHE A 146 -24.89 -9.04 4.50
C PHE A 146 -24.45 -9.09 3.03
N ASP A 147 -24.76 -8.04 2.25
CA ASP A 147 -24.34 -7.90 0.86
C ASP A 147 -23.17 -6.91 0.71
N PRO A 148 -21.90 -7.39 0.63
CA PRO A 148 -20.74 -6.51 0.51
C PRO A 148 -20.68 -5.71 -0.79
N THR A 149 -21.57 -6.01 -1.75
CA THR A 149 -21.67 -5.24 -3.00
C THR A 149 -22.56 -4.00 -2.86
N ARG A 150 -23.34 -3.91 -1.77
CA ARG A 150 -24.33 -2.84 -1.54
C ARG A 150 -24.25 -2.20 -0.16
N GLU A 151 -23.58 -2.85 0.79
CA GLU A 151 -23.51 -2.43 2.19
C GLU A 151 -22.07 -2.15 2.63
N ALA A 152 -21.90 -1.13 3.46
CA ALA A 152 -20.62 -0.82 4.07
C ALA A 152 -20.39 -1.72 5.29
N LEU A 153 -19.22 -2.35 5.38
CA LEU A 153 -18.91 -3.29 6.45
C LEU A 153 -18.79 -2.55 7.79
N GLY A 154 -19.56 -2.97 8.79
CA GLY A 154 -19.45 -2.56 10.19
C GLY A 154 -19.13 -3.73 11.12
N TRP A 155 -18.87 -3.43 12.38
CA TRP A 155 -18.59 -4.44 13.41
C TRP A 155 -19.79 -5.34 13.72
N ASP A 156 -21.00 -4.80 13.63
CA ASP A 156 -22.24 -5.56 13.85
C ASP A 156 -22.56 -6.52 12.68
N ASP A 157 -21.88 -6.39 11.55
CA ASP A 157 -22.02 -7.27 10.39
C ASP A 157 -21.11 -8.50 10.48
N LEU A 158 -20.29 -8.62 11.52
CA LEU A 158 -19.23 -9.62 11.61
C LEU A 158 -19.51 -10.67 12.69
N ASP A 159 -19.19 -11.93 12.35
CA ASP A 159 -19.05 -13.02 13.32
C ASP A 159 -17.58 -13.42 13.44
N LEU A 160 -17.07 -13.53 14.67
CA LEU A 160 -15.73 -14.09 14.90
C LEU A 160 -15.78 -15.61 14.64
N VAL A 161 -14.98 -16.09 13.69
CA VAL A 161 -14.93 -17.52 13.33
C VAL A 161 -13.66 -18.21 13.80
N LYS A 162 -12.60 -17.44 14.07
CA LYS A 162 -11.35 -17.97 14.58
C LYS A 162 -10.60 -16.91 15.38
N GLU A 163 -10.14 -17.29 16.55
CA GLU A 163 -9.00 -16.64 17.21
C GLU A 163 -7.89 -17.69 17.33
N THR A 164 -6.68 -17.34 16.92
CA THR A 164 -5.51 -18.22 17.04
C THR A 164 -4.76 -17.95 18.33
N GLY A 165 -3.90 -18.90 18.71
CA GLY A 165 -2.79 -18.61 19.62
C GLY A 165 -1.66 -17.86 18.92
N ARG A 166 -0.52 -17.80 19.60
CA ARG A 166 0.69 -17.12 19.13
C ARG A 166 1.36 -17.89 17.99
N TYR A 167 1.84 -17.16 16.99
CA TYR A 167 2.80 -17.62 16.00
C TYR A 167 4.19 -17.07 16.35
N GLY A 168 5.20 -17.93 16.32
CA GLY A 168 6.60 -17.49 16.42
C GLY A 168 7.02 -16.64 15.21
N THR A 169 8.24 -16.10 15.25
CA THR A 169 8.81 -15.30 14.15
C THR A 169 9.04 -16.17 12.91
N THR A 170 8.07 -16.20 12.00
CA THR A 170 8.10 -16.94 10.73
C THR A 170 7.54 -16.05 9.61
N GLY A 171 7.81 -16.40 8.36
CA GLY A 171 7.31 -15.64 7.21
C GLY A 171 5.91 -16.01 6.75
N LEU A 172 5.32 -17.04 7.34
CA LEU A 172 4.03 -17.59 6.93
C LEU A 172 3.20 -17.99 8.14
N TYR A 173 2.02 -17.41 8.29
CA TYR A 173 1.03 -17.79 9.31
C TYR A 173 -0.14 -18.46 8.61
N GLN A 174 -0.41 -19.71 8.98
CA GLN A 174 -1.49 -20.49 8.39
C GLN A 174 -2.45 -20.96 9.47
N THR A 175 -3.75 -20.88 9.18
CA THR A 175 -4.80 -21.40 10.05
C THR A 175 -5.98 -21.90 9.26
N ASP A 176 -6.54 -23.02 9.70
CA ASP A 176 -7.73 -23.59 9.07
C ASP A 176 -8.99 -22.89 9.56
N LEU A 177 -9.82 -22.49 8.59
CA LEU A 177 -11.14 -21.93 8.78
C LEU A 177 -12.20 -22.96 8.39
N ASN A 178 -13.27 -23.02 9.19
CA ASN A 178 -14.45 -23.81 8.89
C ASN A 178 -15.67 -22.88 8.93
N LEU A 179 -16.25 -22.66 7.75
CA LEU A 179 -17.43 -21.83 7.51
C LEU A 179 -18.64 -22.70 7.17
N SER A 180 -18.72 -23.91 7.73
CA SER A 180 -19.88 -24.79 7.58
C SER A 180 -21.17 -24.05 7.95
N GLY A 181 -22.20 -24.21 7.13
CA GLY A 181 -23.47 -23.49 7.27
C GLY A 181 -23.49 -22.09 6.63
N ARG A 182 -22.39 -21.63 6.03
CA ARG A 182 -22.33 -20.41 5.21
C ARG A 182 -22.16 -20.75 3.74
N SER A 183 -22.67 -19.89 2.86
CA SER A 183 -22.51 -19.98 1.42
C SER A 183 -22.60 -18.60 0.77
N GLY A 184 -22.11 -18.49 -0.46
CA GLY A 184 -22.19 -17.27 -1.23
C GLY A 184 -21.11 -16.24 -0.87
N ARG A 185 -21.31 -15.02 -1.35
CA ARG A 185 -20.35 -13.92 -1.22
C ARG A 185 -20.27 -13.43 0.22
N ALA A 186 -19.04 -13.27 0.73
CA ALA A 186 -18.77 -12.77 2.07
C ALA A 186 -17.45 -11.99 2.10
N VAL A 187 -17.23 -11.24 3.18
CA VAL A 187 -15.94 -10.62 3.48
C VAL A 187 -15.34 -11.32 4.69
N LEU A 188 -14.08 -11.77 4.56
CA LEU A 188 -13.25 -12.07 5.72
C LEU A 188 -12.59 -10.79 6.19
N PHE A 189 -12.64 -10.53 7.49
CA PHE A 189 -11.90 -9.45 8.11
C PHE A 189 -10.92 -10.05 9.11
N THR A 190 -9.63 -9.96 8.78
CA THR A 190 -8.55 -10.52 9.61
C THR A 190 -7.84 -9.39 10.34
N ILE A 191 -7.77 -9.51 11.66
CA ILE A 191 -6.91 -8.70 12.52
C ILE A 191 -5.68 -9.54 12.84
N TRP A 192 -4.52 -9.10 12.40
CA TRP A 192 -3.24 -9.69 12.81
C TRP A 192 -2.57 -8.77 13.82
N GLN A 193 -2.46 -9.20 15.08
CA GLN A 193 -1.67 -8.48 16.08
C GLN A 193 -0.22 -8.94 15.98
N ALA A 194 0.67 -8.12 15.42
CA ALA A 194 2.09 -8.46 15.35
C ALA A 194 2.74 -8.49 16.74
N SER A 195 3.76 -9.34 16.95
CA SER A 195 4.35 -9.55 18.28
C SER A 195 5.48 -8.58 18.67
N HIS A 196 6.06 -7.89 17.69
CA HIS A 196 7.23 -7.02 17.93
C HIS A 196 6.92 -5.67 18.61
N LEU A 197 5.68 -5.16 18.47
CA LEU A 197 5.13 -3.99 19.17
C LEU A 197 3.60 -4.00 19.02
N ASP A 198 2.89 -3.07 19.67
CA ASP A 198 1.44 -2.93 19.51
C ASP A 198 1.08 -2.39 18.12
N GLN A 199 1.00 -3.32 17.16
CA GLN A 199 0.76 -3.02 15.76
C GLN A 199 -0.18 -4.05 15.12
N PRO A 200 -1.51 -3.81 15.17
CA PRO A 200 -2.47 -4.62 14.45
C PRO A 200 -2.60 -4.23 12.97
N TYR A 201 -2.73 -5.25 12.12
CA TYR A 201 -3.08 -5.16 10.69
C TYR A 201 -4.56 -5.44 10.50
N TYR A 202 -5.18 -4.77 9.52
CA TYR A 202 -6.62 -4.86 9.27
C TYR A 202 -6.89 -5.25 7.81
N LEU A 203 -7.27 -6.51 7.61
CA LEU A 203 -7.08 -7.18 6.33
C LEU A 203 -8.43 -7.73 5.83
N CYS A 204 -9.07 -7.03 4.89
CA CYS A 204 -10.31 -7.49 4.24
C CYS A 204 -10.00 -8.34 3.02
N SER A 205 -10.57 -9.56 2.94
CA SER A 205 -10.53 -10.45 1.78
C SER A 205 -11.96 -10.80 1.33
N ASP A 206 -12.32 -10.48 0.09
CA ASP A 206 -13.61 -10.86 -0.48
C ASP A 206 -13.57 -12.33 -0.95
N ILE A 207 -14.55 -13.13 -0.51
CA ILE A 207 -14.63 -14.57 -0.80
C ILE A 207 -16.02 -14.98 -1.29
N ASN A 208 -16.08 -16.14 -1.95
CA ASN A 208 -17.32 -16.79 -2.37
C ASN A 208 -17.34 -18.23 -1.83
N ILE A 209 -18.10 -18.47 -0.76
CA ILE A 209 -18.10 -19.71 0.00
C ILE A 209 -18.93 -20.77 -0.74
N GLY A 210 -18.32 -21.92 -1.03
CA GLY A 210 -18.95 -23.02 -1.75
C GLY A 210 -19.14 -22.79 -3.25
N GLY A 211 -18.65 -21.65 -3.78
CA GLY A 211 -18.74 -21.29 -5.20
C GLY A 211 -17.36 -21.09 -5.84
N GLY A 212 -17.33 -21.00 -7.16
CA GLY A 212 -16.11 -20.64 -7.90
C GLY A 212 -15.69 -19.19 -7.70
N ASN A 213 -14.51 -18.82 -8.22
CA ASN A 213 -14.08 -17.44 -8.27
C ASN A 213 -15.12 -16.58 -9.00
N THR A 214 -15.52 -15.46 -8.39
CA THR A 214 -16.45 -14.52 -9.03
C THR A 214 -15.74 -13.22 -9.34
N THR A 215 -15.43 -13.06 -10.62
CA THR A 215 -15.11 -11.76 -11.21
C THR A 215 -16.43 -11.00 -11.41
N PRO A 216 -16.49 -9.68 -11.17
CA PRO A 216 -17.69 -8.91 -11.51
C PRO A 216 -18.10 -9.16 -12.96
N THR A 217 -19.34 -9.62 -13.16
CA THR A 217 -19.97 -9.57 -14.48
C THR A 217 -20.28 -8.10 -14.75
N PRO A 218 -19.91 -7.54 -15.91
CA PRO A 218 -20.24 -6.16 -16.23
C PRO A 218 -21.76 -6.01 -16.12
N THR A 219 -22.22 -5.13 -15.22
CA THR A 219 -23.59 -4.66 -15.29
C THR A 219 -23.70 -3.91 -16.61
N PRO A 220 -24.65 -4.23 -17.51
CA PRO A 220 -24.77 -3.51 -18.76
C PRO A 220 -24.92 -2.02 -18.45
N THR A 221 -23.99 -1.22 -18.95
CA THR A 221 -24.10 0.24 -18.87
C THR A 221 -25.43 0.62 -19.52
N PRO A 222 -26.41 1.21 -18.79
CA PRO A 222 -27.58 1.75 -19.45
C PRO A 222 -27.10 2.76 -20.47
N THR A 223 -27.55 2.61 -21.73
CA THR A 223 -27.23 3.55 -22.79
C THR A 223 -27.90 4.88 -22.43
N VAL A 224 -27.17 5.77 -21.76
CA VAL A 224 -27.64 7.12 -21.47
C VAL A 224 -27.70 7.86 -22.80
N THR A 225 -28.91 8.09 -23.31
CA THR A 225 -29.15 9.09 -24.36
C THR A 225 -28.59 10.42 -23.86
N ALA A 226 -27.72 11.04 -24.66
CA ALA A 226 -27.06 12.29 -24.30
C ALA A 226 -28.13 13.33 -23.88
N PRO A 227 -28.02 13.95 -22.69
CA PRO A 227 -28.92 15.03 -22.30
C PRO A 227 -28.73 16.22 -23.24
N PRO A 228 -29.79 17.01 -23.53
CA PRO A 228 -29.66 18.19 -24.38
C PRO A 228 -28.65 19.17 -23.77
N THR A 229 -27.80 19.73 -24.64
CA THR A 229 -26.79 20.74 -24.31
C THR A 229 -27.42 21.89 -23.49
N PRO A 230 -27.00 22.11 -22.23
CA PRO A 230 -27.51 23.24 -21.45
C PRO A 230 -26.98 24.58 -22.00
N THR A 231 -27.88 25.56 -22.09
CA THR A 231 -27.58 26.97 -22.37
C THR A 231 -26.67 27.55 -21.26
N PRO A 232 -25.64 28.35 -21.58
CA PRO A 232 -24.69 28.85 -20.59
C PRO A 232 -25.41 29.72 -19.55
N THR A 233 -25.35 29.32 -18.28
CA THR A 233 -25.78 30.12 -17.14
C THR A 233 -24.54 30.66 -16.43
N VAL A 234 -24.51 31.97 -16.20
CA VAL A 234 -23.43 32.69 -15.49
C VAL A 234 -23.19 32.11 -14.09
N THR A 235 -21.96 31.66 -13.85
CA THR A 235 -21.49 31.13 -12.56
C THR A 235 -21.21 32.27 -11.57
N PRO A 236 -21.71 32.22 -10.32
CA PRO A 236 -21.31 33.19 -9.29
C PRO A 236 -19.84 33.01 -8.88
N THR A 237 -19.18 34.13 -8.61
CA THR A 237 -17.78 34.23 -8.20
C THR A 237 -17.51 33.46 -6.90
N PRO A 238 -16.48 32.58 -6.84
CA PRO A 238 -16.13 31.88 -5.62
C PRO A 238 -15.47 32.79 -4.57
N THR A 239 -15.90 32.64 -3.33
CA THR A 239 -15.29 33.18 -2.10
C THR A 239 -13.88 32.59 -1.90
N PRO A 240 -12.87 33.36 -1.47
CA PRO A 240 -11.49 32.86 -1.36
C PRO A 240 -11.33 31.76 -0.30
N THR A 241 -10.84 30.60 -0.74
CA THR A 241 -10.35 29.50 0.09
C THR A 241 -9.00 29.89 0.73
N PRO A 242 -8.73 29.53 2.00
CA PRO A 242 -7.45 29.84 2.65
C PRO A 242 -6.26 29.25 1.88
N THR A 243 -5.25 30.09 1.67
CA THR A 243 -4.00 29.76 0.97
C THR A 243 -3.14 28.84 1.83
N VAL A 244 -2.96 27.60 1.40
CA VAL A 244 -1.94 26.69 1.92
C VAL A 244 -0.58 27.15 1.40
N THR A 245 0.36 27.39 2.31
CA THR A 245 1.77 27.70 1.98
C THR A 245 2.38 26.54 1.21
N PRO A 246 2.90 26.73 -0.02
CA PRO A 246 3.52 25.66 -0.77
C PRO A 246 4.82 25.20 -0.11
N THR A 247 4.93 23.89 0.13
CA THR A 247 6.20 23.20 0.39
C THR A 247 7.14 23.41 -0.81
N PRO A 248 8.45 23.70 -0.60
CA PRO A 248 9.35 24.09 -1.69
C PRO A 248 9.41 23.03 -2.79
N THR A 249 9.18 23.48 -4.04
CA THR A 249 9.41 22.67 -5.24
C THR A 249 10.92 22.46 -5.42
N PRO A 250 11.41 21.21 -5.48
CA PRO A 250 12.84 20.94 -5.68
C PRO A 250 13.31 21.38 -7.08
N THR A 251 14.51 21.94 -7.13
CA THR A 251 15.16 22.41 -8.36
C THR A 251 15.57 21.22 -9.25
N PRO A 252 15.33 21.25 -10.58
CA PRO A 252 15.78 20.19 -11.47
C PRO A 252 17.32 20.09 -11.44
N THR A 253 17.84 18.89 -11.14
CA THR A 253 19.28 18.61 -11.26
C THR A 253 19.48 17.80 -12.55
N GLY A 254 20.44 18.23 -13.38
CA GLY A 254 20.52 17.86 -14.81
C GLY A 254 20.63 16.36 -15.12
N GLY A 255 20.24 16.01 -16.35
CA GLY A 255 20.57 14.76 -17.04
C GLY A 255 21.27 15.05 -18.36
N THR A 256 21.97 14.06 -18.93
CA THR A 256 22.38 14.11 -20.33
C THR A 256 21.13 14.32 -21.19
N GLY A 257 21.18 15.12 -22.25
CA GLY A 257 20.01 15.77 -22.89
C GLY A 257 18.83 14.91 -23.38
N SER A 258 18.78 13.61 -23.08
CA SER A 258 17.68 12.68 -23.32
C SER A 258 16.62 12.62 -22.19
N CYS A 259 16.96 12.93 -20.92
CA CYS A 259 15.98 12.92 -19.83
C CYS A 259 16.36 13.82 -18.63
N THR A 260 15.38 14.12 -17.78
CA THR A 260 15.56 14.81 -16.49
C THR A 260 14.89 14.03 -15.36
N ALA A 261 15.34 14.19 -14.12
CA ALA A 261 14.71 13.58 -12.96
C ALA A 261 14.46 14.61 -11.84
N THR A 262 13.36 14.43 -11.12
CA THR A 262 13.04 15.15 -9.88
C THR A 262 12.68 14.14 -8.81
N VAL A 263 13.00 14.45 -7.55
CA VAL A 263 12.68 13.59 -6.41
C VAL A 263 11.94 14.37 -5.34
N LYS A 264 10.93 13.75 -4.74
CA LYS A 264 10.19 14.31 -3.61
C LYS A 264 10.03 13.28 -2.51
N VAL A 265 9.96 13.76 -1.27
CA VAL A 265 9.53 12.95 -0.13
C VAL A 265 8.00 12.87 -0.17
N VAL A 266 7.46 11.64 -0.14
CA VAL A 266 6.02 11.37 -0.10
C VAL A 266 5.55 11.20 1.33
N ASN A 267 6.33 10.50 2.15
CA ASN A 267 6.07 10.29 3.57
C ASN A 267 7.38 10.09 4.32
N SER A 268 7.48 10.49 5.58
CA SER A 268 8.67 10.24 6.41
C SER A 268 8.29 9.75 7.80
N TRP A 269 9.20 8.98 8.40
CA TRP A 269 9.13 8.52 9.78
C TRP A 269 10.54 8.54 10.37
N ASN A 270 10.70 8.15 11.64
CA ASN A 270 11.95 8.34 12.36
C ASN A 270 13.14 7.65 11.64
N GLY A 271 13.97 8.46 10.96
CA GLY A 271 15.18 8.02 10.26
C GLY A 271 14.99 7.45 8.84
N ALA A 272 13.79 7.45 8.28
CA ALA A 272 13.55 6.96 6.91
C ALA A 272 12.35 7.65 6.24
N PHE A 273 12.25 7.53 4.92
CA PHE A 273 11.17 8.12 4.16
C PHE A 273 10.84 7.32 2.90
N VAL A 274 9.57 7.41 2.46
CA VAL A 274 9.18 7.07 1.09
C VAL A 274 9.47 8.26 0.21
N GLY A 275 10.27 8.06 -0.83
CA GLY A 275 10.52 9.01 -1.90
C GLY A 275 9.89 8.55 -3.22
N GLU A 276 9.59 9.51 -4.08
CA GLU A 276 9.20 9.26 -5.46
C GLU A 276 10.16 10.01 -6.37
N VAL A 277 10.71 9.30 -7.36
CA VAL A 277 11.45 9.91 -8.47
C VAL A 277 10.55 9.96 -9.70
N THR A 278 10.44 11.16 -10.28
CA THR A 278 9.79 11.39 -11.57
C THR A 278 10.85 11.59 -12.62
N VAL A 279 10.83 10.78 -13.67
CA VAL A 279 11.69 10.92 -14.85
C VAL A 279 10.86 11.51 -15.98
N LYS A 280 11.42 12.51 -16.67
CA LYS A 280 10.81 13.13 -17.85
C LYS A 280 11.72 12.94 -19.07
N ALA A 281 11.14 12.40 -20.13
CA ALA A 281 11.80 12.29 -21.43
C ALA A 281 11.98 13.69 -22.06
N GLY A 282 13.10 13.89 -22.76
CA GLY A 282 13.34 15.06 -23.59
C GLY A 282 12.51 15.04 -24.87
N SER A 283 13.07 15.56 -25.97
CA SER A 283 12.42 15.57 -27.28
C SER A 283 12.34 14.19 -27.96
N SER A 284 12.92 13.15 -27.36
CA SER A 284 12.94 11.79 -27.87
C SER A 284 12.35 10.83 -26.84
N ALA A 285 11.70 9.76 -27.32
CA ALA A 285 11.20 8.71 -26.46
C ALA A 285 12.35 7.94 -25.79
N LEU A 286 12.10 7.45 -24.57
CA LEU A 286 12.98 6.56 -23.83
C LEU A 286 12.51 5.12 -24.02
N THR A 287 13.46 4.20 -24.13
CA THR A 287 13.22 2.75 -24.07
C THR A 287 13.56 2.17 -22.70
N GLY A 288 14.35 2.91 -21.92
CA GLY A 288 14.76 2.58 -20.57
C GLY A 288 15.40 3.80 -19.92
N TRP A 289 15.29 3.89 -18.60
CA TRP A 289 15.91 4.96 -17.82
C TRP A 289 16.44 4.44 -16.49
N HIS A 290 17.39 5.15 -15.91
CA HIS A 290 17.77 4.98 -14.53
C HIS A 290 17.85 6.35 -13.86
N ALA A 291 17.56 6.42 -12.57
CA ALA A 291 17.68 7.62 -11.77
C ALA A 291 18.57 7.37 -10.56
N THR A 292 19.61 8.18 -10.43
CA THR A 292 20.52 8.16 -9.27
C THR A 292 20.05 9.19 -8.25
N ILE A 293 19.72 8.74 -7.04
CA ILE A 293 19.24 9.59 -5.95
C ILE A 293 20.42 10.05 -5.08
N GLY A 294 20.60 11.36 -4.94
CA GLY A 294 21.58 11.95 -4.01
C GLY A 294 20.94 12.30 -2.68
N GLY A 295 21.75 12.31 -1.61
CA GLY A 295 21.31 12.73 -0.28
C GLY A 295 20.56 11.69 0.54
N ALA A 296 20.42 10.45 0.05
CA ALA A 296 19.83 9.34 0.80
C ALA A 296 20.38 7.98 0.35
N THR A 297 20.25 6.98 1.22
CA THR A 297 20.51 5.57 0.89
C THR A 297 19.19 4.85 0.68
N VAL A 298 18.92 4.50 -0.57
CA VAL A 298 17.73 3.74 -0.97
C VAL A 298 17.89 2.29 -0.52
N THR A 299 16.87 1.76 0.14
CA THR A 299 16.84 0.38 0.67
C THR A 299 15.86 -0.51 -0.10
N GLN A 300 14.86 0.09 -0.74
CA GLN A 300 13.87 -0.61 -1.55
C GLN A 300 13.38 0.31 -2.66
N ALA A 301 13.05 -0.23 -3.83
CA ALA A 301 12.43 0.50 -4.93
C ALA A 301 11.31 -0.34 -5.55
N TRP A 302 10.32 0.33 -6.15
CA TRP A 302 9.28 -0.28 -6.97
C TRP A 302 9.10 0.49 -8.28
N ASN A 303 8.46 -0.15 -9.26
CA ASN A 303 8.44 0.28 -10.67
C ASN A 303 9.85 0.38 -11.29
N GLY A 304 10.83 -0.25 -10.64
CA GLY A 304 12.23 -0.31 -11.01
C GLY A 304 13.01 -1.25 -10.10
N SER A 305 14.24 -1.56 -10.49
CA SER A 305 15.20 -2.32 -9.69
C SER A 305 16.24 -1.38 -9.10
N LEU A 306 16.55 -1.58 -7.81
CA LEU A 306 17.62 -0.87 -7.14
C LEU A 306 18.96 -1.52 -7.46
N SER A 307 19.94 -0.71 -7.85
CA SER A 307 21.34 -1.09 -7.99
C SER A 307 22.21 -0.19 -7.11
N GLY A 308 23.16 -0.82 -6.40
CA GLY A 308 23.93 -0.13 -5.38
C GLY A 308 23.05 0.45 -4.28
N ALA A 309 23.41 1.63 -3.78
CA ALA A 309 22.73 2.28 -2.66
C ALA A 309 21.67 3.30 -3.09
N ASN A 310 21.56 3.64 -4.38
CA ASN A 310 20.78 4.81 -4.79
C ASN A 310 20.37 4.90 -6.27
N THR A 311 20.66 3.91 -7.10
CA THR A 311 20.32 3.97 -8.53
C THR A 311 19.12 3.06 -8.83
N ILE A 312 18.00 3.67 -9.20
CA ILE A 312 16.79 2.95 -9.59
C ILE A 312 16.75 2.85 -11.12
N THR A 313 16.81 1.64 -11.65
CA THR A 313 16.65 1.35 -13.08
C THR A 313 15.20 0.98 -13.36
N SER A 314 14.59 1.56 -14.38
CA SER A 314 13.19 1.34 -14.74
C SER A 314 12.89 -0.15 -14.94
N ALA A 315 11.75 -0.62 -14.44
CA ALA A 315 11.21 -1.90 -14.88
C ALA A 315 10.91 -1.84 -16.38
N ALA A 316 10.93 -2.98 -17.09
CA ALA A 316 10.72 -3.01 -18.54
C ALA A 316 9.43 -2.28 -18.98
N TRP A 317 8.35 -2.44 -18.22
CA TRP A 317 7.07 -1.76 -18.49
C TRP A 317 7.09 -0.26 -18.14
N ASN A 318 7.99 0.18 -17.26
CA ASN A 318 8.11 1.57 -16.80
C ASN A 318 9.21 2.35 -17.56
N GLY A 319 10.01 1.67 -18.38
CA GLY A 319 11.14 2.25 -19.13
C GLY A 319 10.75 2.94 -20.42
N SER A 320 9.63 2.53 -21.03
CA SER A 320 9.11 3.12 -22.27
C SER A 320 8.37 4.42 -21.96
N VAL A 321 8.97 5.56 -22.31
CA VAL A 321 8.41 6.89 -22.05
C VAL A 321 8.38 7.68 -23.36
N PRO A 322 7.21 8.12 -23.86
CA PRO A 322 7.15 8.91 -25.10
C PRO A 322 7.89 10.24 -24.94
N ALA A 323 8.28 10.87 -26.05
CA ALA A 323 8.91 12.20 -26.03
C ALA A 323 8.04 13.20 -25.23
N GLY A 324 8.68 13.92 -24.31
CA GLY A 324 8.00 14.85 -23.38
C GLY A 324 7.18 14.19 -22.27
N GLY A 325 7.02 12.86 -22.30
CA GLY A 325 6.29 12.08 -21.31
C GLY A 325 7.06 11.89 -20.01
N THR A 326 6.38 11.30 -19.01
CA THR A 326 6.94 11.06 -17.68
C THR A 326 6.69 9.65 -17.19
N ALA A 327 7.62 9.13 -16.39
CA ALA A 327 7.47 7.90 -15.62
C ALA A 327 7.86 8.14 -14.16
N THR A 328 7.37 7.29 -13.27
CA THR A 328 7.65 7.40 -11.83
C THR A 328 8.10 6.06 -11.25
N ALA A 329 9.09 6.11 -10.36
CA ALA A 329 9.40 5.02 -9.45
C ALA A 329 9.38 5.52 -8.01
N GLY A 330 8.87 4.68 -7.11
CA GLY A 330 8.91 4.95 -5.69
C GLY A 330 10.02 4.16 -5.02
N PHE A 331 10.44 4.65 -3.86
CA PHE A 331 11.50 4.03 -3.09
C PHE A 331 11.37 4.32 -1.60
N ILE A 332 11.97 3.46 -0.78
CA ILE A 332 12.21 3.72 0.64
C ILE A 332 13.70 4.02 0.79
N ALA A 333 14.03 5.07 1.52
CA ALA A 333 15.41 5.43 1.83
C ALA A 333 15.59 5.84 3.29
N SER A 334 16.79 5.65 3.83
CA SER A 334 17.18 6.15 5.15
C SER A 334 17.60 7.63 5.09
N GLY A 335 17.38 8.35 6.18
CA GLY A 335 17.66 9.77 6.33
C GLY A 335 16.40 10.62 6.56
N THR A 336 16.59 11.94 6.57
CA THR A 336 15.53 12.94 6.80
C THR A 336 14.76 13.32 5.54
N GLY A 337 15.23 12.88 4.36
CA GLY A 337 14.69 13.30 3.06
C GLY A 337 14.97 14.75 2.70
N SER A 338 15.85 15.44 3.44
CA SER A 338 16.30 16.80 3.13
C SER A 338 17.49 16.80 2.17
N GLY A 339 17.50 17.72 1.19
CA GLY A 339 18.64 17.87 0.27
C GLY A 339 18.74 16.79 -0.80
N LEU A 340 17.62 16.14 -1.14
CA LEU A 340 17.60 15.11 -2.18
C LEU A 340 17.84 15.71 -3.56
N THR A 341 18.62 14.99 -4.37
CA THR A 341 18.80 15.26 -5.80
C THR A 341 18.45 14.01 -6.59
N ALA A 342 18.05 14.16 -7.85
CA ALA A 342 17.90 13.05 -8.77
C ALA A 342 18.56 13.37 -10.10
N VAL A 343 19.34 12.43 -10.61
CA VAL A 343 20.01 12.54 -11.92
C VAL A 343 19.52 11.41 -12.81
N CYS A 344 18.99 11.75 -13.98
CA CYS A 344 18.51 10.78 -14.95
C CYS A 344 19.62 10.35 -15.91
N GLY A 345 19.63 9.06 -16.26
CA GLY A 345 20.36 8.51 -17.41
C GLY A 345 19.50 7.53 -18.19
N THR A 346 19.91 7.23 -19.43
CA THR A 346 19.21 6.33 -20.36
C THR A 346 20.05 5.09 -20.64
N HIS A 347 19.39 3.99 -21.05
CA HIS A 347 20.04 2.77 -21.52
C HIS A 347 19.12 2.02 -22.49
#